data_AF-A0A661A134-F1
#
_entry.id   AF-A0A661A134-F1
#
_cell.length_a   1.000
_cell.length_b   1.000
_cell.length_c   1.000
_cell.angle_alpha   90.00
_cell.angle_beta   90.00
_cell.angle_gamma   90.00
#
_symmetry.space_group_name_H-M   'P 1'
#
loop_
_entity.id
_entity.type
_entity.pdbx_description
1 polymer ?
#
loop_
_entity_poly.entity_id
_entity_poly.type
_entity_poly.pdbx_seq_one_letter_code
_entity_poly.pdbx_strand_id
1 'polypeptide(L)'
;MFLLIIALNLNGYTLKEYNAYHDYTFGDVNVLPGEYVIVSRDADKASFESFWGITLGSNVVFVNSQGAIPQINGDETFSLYNNNGVMIDTTLFTMNLGESWYRESTGSNTWYSRASGEADPGSGASGGNDAGLVITEVSDASSYIYEFIELYYDAGDAPPEFRDWSRLPYTPAGGQECMVMVRIVDNSAVLVDSLFYSIAYQSFDGVWHDSVKSDTFFYTIPPANGGDVVRYFGFAMDDSSNISYSDTFSYTVGDTSTSQYRILFDFTKEEDAGNADWVIDRDWPDPYPPDPSVESDWLGGISAWGFELHSAGWEVKTLPPESSITYGTSSPLDLSKFDVFVIPEPQNPFSYSEKQAIFNFVRNGGGLFMVADHNASDRNNNGWDSPRVFNDLGILDSFGMHLDTTGESPNSVSDTFTIIPDTNNPIIKNDFGVARGISFHLGDVARIENSYNPSATGVILYGTNLAVVASCTFGNGRVVLIGDSSPCDDGTGSPGNTLYDGWNEYDDRIVFLNASLWLARGGTGVYINQDKKEKTCFITSRAFTFDNSINGVVAVYDATGRIIFEKSSVSKGDIVWFSCSGIYLLRINGEVRRLIVF
;
A
#
# COMPACT_ATOMS: atom_id res chain seq x y z
N MET A 1 -6.58 -10.97 0.49
CA MET A 1 -5.55 -12.03 0.61
C MET A 1 -4.70 -11.92 -0.65
N PHE A 2 -3.51 -11.32 -0.58
CA PHE A 2 -2.66 -11.18 -1.77
C PHE A 2 -2.04 -12.52 -2.14
N LEU A 3 -2.14 -12.89 -3.41
CA LEU A 3 -1.36 -13.96 -3.98
C LEU A 3 0.06 -13.42 -4.15
N LEU A 4 0.98 -13.92 -3.32
CA LEU A 4 2.41 -13.71 -3.48
C LEU A 4 2.80 -14.24 -4.88
N ILE A 5 3.58 -13.51 -5.67
CA ILE A 5 4.30 -14.11 -6.80
C ILE A 5 5.33 -15.06 -6.16
N ILE A 6 4.95 -16.33 -5.96
CA ILE A 6 5.78 -17.29 -5.26
C ILE A 6 6.86 -17.77 -6.23
N ALA A 7 8.03 -17.13 -6.16
CA ALA A 7 9.23 -17.68 -6.76
C ALA A 7 9.45 -19.11 -6.22
N LEU A 8 9.72 -20.05 -7.12
CA LEU A 8 10.01 -21.43 -6.74
C LEU A 8 11.48 -21.56 -6.38
N ASN A 9 11.76 -21.94 -5.15
CA ASN A 9 13.10 -22.26 -4.71
C ASN A 9 13.45 -23.72 -5.06
N LEU A 10 14.52 -23.91 -5.83
CA LEU A 10 14.95 -25.22 -6.32
C LEU A 10 15.86 -25.99 -5.35
N ASN A 11 16.15 -25.48 -4.16
CA ASN A 11 17.08 -26.14 -3.26
C ASN A 11 16.66 -27.58 -2.95
N GLY A 12 17.51 -28.54 -3.31
CA GLY A 12 17.27 -29.97 -3.13
C GLY A 12 16.46 -30.63 -4.26
N TYR A 13 15.98 -29.90 -5.26
CA TYR A 13 15.45 -30.50 -6.49
C TYR A 13 16.56 -31.27 -7.20
N THR A 14 16.22 -32.36 -7.88
CA THR A 14 17.21 -33.22 -8.54
C THR A 14 16.78 -33.56 -9.96
N LEU A 15 17.65 -33.30 -10.92
CA LEU A 15 17.57 -33.88 -12.27
C LEU A 15 18.31 -35.22 -12.29
N LYS A 16 17.68 -36.22 -12.90
CA LYS A 16 18.29 -37.54 -13.12
C LYS A 16 18.31 -37.87 -14.60
N GLU A 17 19.45 -38.36 -15.05
CA GLU A 17 19.67 -38.91 -16.38
C GLU A 17 19.86 -40.43 -16.29
N TYR A 18 19.13 -41.17 -17.10
CA TYR A 18 19.21 -42.62 -17.19
C TYR A 18 20.01 -43.06 -18.42
N ASN A 19 20.49 -44.32 -18.40
CA ASN A 19 21.41 -44.94 -19.38
C ASN A 19 22.90 -44.57 -19.21
N ALA A 20 23.23 -43.45 -18.56
CA ALA A 20 24.59 -43.14 -18.06
C ALA A 20 24.67 -42.94 -16.52
N TYR A 21 23.51 -42.83 -15.84
CA TYR A 21 23.36 -42.68 -14.38
C TYR A 21 24.04 -41.44 -13.80
N HIS A 22 23.63 -40.26 -14.28
CA HIS A 22 24.06 -38.98 -13.75
C HIS A 22 22.91 -38.28 -13.02
N ASP A 23 23.23 -37.67 -11.87
CA ASP A 23 22.29 -36.88 -11.08
C ASP A 23 22.88 -35.47 -10.89
N TYR A 24 22.02 -34.45 -10.88
CA TYR A 24 22.36 -33.08 -10.50
C TYR A 24 21.35 -32.54 -9.50
N THR A 25 21.83 -32.10 -8.34
CA THR A 25 20.99 -31.50 -7.29
C THR A 25 21.18 -30.00 -7.28
N PHE A 26 20.08 -29.26 -7.41
CA PHE A 26 20.07 -27.81 -7.39
C PHE A 26 20.39 -27.25 -5.99
N GLY A 27 21.14 -26.16 -5.97
CA GLY A 27 21.37 -25.34 -4.77
C GLY A 27 20.25 -24.34 -4.53
N ASP A 28 20.55 -23.32 -3.73
CA ASP A 28 19.62 -22.24 -3.39
C ASP A 28 19.45 -21.28 -4.58
N VAL A 29 18.44 -21.57 -5.41
CA VAL A 29 18.15 -20.85 -6.66
C VAL A 29 16.64 -20.63 -6.76
N ASN A 30 16.22 -19.40 -7.07
CA ASN A 30 14.82 -19.03 -7.22
C ASN A 30 14.47 -18.85 -8.69
N VAL A 31 13.32 -19.39 -9.11
CA VAL A 31 12.77 -19.23 -10.46
C VAL A 31 11.45 -18.49 -10.35
N LEU A 32 11.25 -17.44 -11.13
CA LEU A 32 9.98 -16.72 -11.17
C LEU A 32 8.97 -17.46 -12.05
N PRO A 33 7.66 -17.33 -11.77
CA PRO A 33 6.61 -17.81 -12.68
C PRO A 33 6.85 -17.38 -14.12
N GLY A 34 6.74 -18.32 -15.05
CA GLY A 34 6.90 -18.07 -16.48
C GLY A 34 8.36 -17.98 -16.98
N GLU A 35 9.34 -18.23 -16.12
CA GLU A 35 10.77 -18.16 -16.47
C GLU A 35 11.41 -19.54 -16.64
N TYR A 36 12.56 -19.54 -17.33
CA TYR A 36 13.32 -20.74 -17.68
C TYR A 36 14.49 -21.01 -16.75
N VAL A 37 14.88 -22.29 -16.69
CA VAL A 37 16.14 -22.75 -16.09
C VAL A 37 16.92 -23.52 -17.16
N ILE A 38 18.10 -23.04 -17.50
CA ILE A 38 19.01 -23.70 -18.43
C ILE A 38 20.08 -24.42 -17.61
N VAL A 39 20.14 -25.74 -17.72
CA VAL A 39 21.20 -26.57 -17.14
C VAL A 39 22.15 -26.97 -18.26
N SER A 40 23.26 -26.22 -18.40
CA SER A 40 24.32 -26.53 -19.35
C SER A 40 25.26 -27.61 -18.78
N ARG A 41 25.84 -28.40 -19.69
CA ARG A 41 26.82 -29.42 -19.31
C ARG A 41 28.06 -28.81 -18.67
N ASP A 42 28.83 -28.02 -19.42
CA ASP A 42 30.12 -27.50 -18.92
C ASP A 42 30.52 -26.16 -19.58
N ALA A 43 29.53 -25.32 -19.90
CA ALA A 43 29.75 -23.99 -20.48
C ALA A 43 29.32 -22.89 -19.50
N ASP A 44 30.09 -21.79 -19.44
CA ASP A 44 29.60 -20.54 -18.85
C ASP A 44 28.51 -19.91 -19.73
N LYS A 45 27.69 -19.03 -19.14
CA LYS A 45 26.54 -18.41 -19.80
C LYS A 45 26.92 -17.69 -21.09
N ALA A 46 28.01 -16.91 -21.07
CA ALA A 46 28.42 -16.11 -22.21
C ALA A 46 28.88 -16.98 -23.40
N SER A 47 29.62 -18.05 -23.12
CA SER A 47 30.05 -19.01 -24.13
C SER A 47 28.87 -19.81 -24.68
N PHE A 48 27.91 -20.18 -23.82
CA PHE A 48 26.68 -20.84 -24.21
C PHE A 48 25.82 -19.99 -25.14
N GLU A 49 25.53 -18.74 -24.76
CA GLU A 49 24.79 -17.77 -25.57
C GLU A 49 25.45 -17.54 -26.94
N SER A 50 26.78 -17.44 -26.95
CA SER A 50 27.57 -17.31 -28.19
C SER A 50 27.46 -18.55 -29.10
N PHE A 51 27.51 -19.75 -28.53
CA PHE A 51 27.41 -20.99 -29.29
C PHE A 51 26.01 -21.17 -29.91
N TRP A 52 24.97 -20.92 -29.13
CA TRP A 52 23.58 -21.07 -29.55
C TRP A 52 23.06 -19.87 -30.36
N GLY A 53 23.80 -18.76 -30.42
CA GLY A 53 23.42 -17.58 -31.17
C GLY A 53 22.21 -16.84 -30.58
N ILE A 54 22.06 -16.88 -29.26
CA ILE A 54 20.92 -16.33 -28.52
C ILE A 54 21.37 -15.38 -27.40
N THR A 55 20.41 -14.67 -26.81
CA THR A 55 20.57 -13.96 -25.54
C THR A 55 19.46 -14.42 -24.61
N LEU A 56 19.80 -15.00 -23.46
CA LEU A 56 18.79 -15.44 -22.49
C LEU A 56 18.19 -14.24 -21.77
N GLY A 57 16.90 -14.33 -21.43
CA GLY A 57 16.21 -13.32 -20.63
C GLY A 57 16.93 -13.01 -19.31
N SER A 58 16.72 -11.79 -18.79
CA SER A 58 17.37 -11.33 -17.55
C SER A 58 17.02 -12.19 -16.33
N ASN A 59 15.84 -12.80 -16.35
CA ASN A 59 15.30 -13.64 -15.28
C ASN A 59 15.54 -15.14 -15.51
N VAL A 60 16.12 -15.53 -16.66
CA VAL A 60 16.46 -16.93 -16.93
C VAL A 60 17.59 -17.35 -16.01
N VAL A 61 17.33 -18.40 -15.24
CA VAL A 61 18.32 -19.03 -14.38
C VAL A 61 19.26 -19.87 -15.26
N PHE A 62 20.55 -19.60 -15.19
CA PHE A 62 21.56 -20.38 -15.90
C PHE A 62 22.43 -21.16 -14.91
N VAL A 63 22.50 -22.47 -15.10
CA VAL A 63 23.24 -23.41 -14.27
C VAL A 63 24.27 -24.11 -15.13
N ASN A 64 25.55 -24.00 -14.76
CA ASN A 64 26.59 -24.88 -15.28
C ASN A 64 26.74 -26.06 -14.32
N SER A 65 26.47 -27.28 -14.81
CA SER A 65 26.51 -28.49 -13.99
C SER A 65 27.92 -29.03 -13.74
N GLN A 66 28.95 -28.41 -14.33
CA GLN A 66 30.37 -28.78 -14.24
C GLN A 66 30.64 -30.20 -14.74
N GLY A 67 30.01 -30.54 -15.86
CA GLY A 67 30.08 -31.84 -16.52
C GLY A 67 29.21 -32.92 -15.89
N ALA A 68 28.36 -32.59 -14.93
CA ALA A 68 27.49 -33.58 -14.27
C ALA A 68 26.35 -34.05 -15.19
N ILE A 69 25.62 -33.13 -15.80
CA ILE A 69 24.44 -33.38 -16.65
C ILE A 69 24.22 -32.20 -17.63
N PRO A 70 23.65 -32.38 -18.81
CA PRO A 70 23.45 -33.66 -19.51
C PRO A 70 24.76 -34.30 -19.98
N GLN A 71 24.75 -35.62 -20.17
CA GLN A 71 25.78 -36.37 -20.89
C GLN A 71 25.15 -37.18 -22.02
N ILE A 72 24.77 -36.52 -23.10
CA ILE A 72 24.03 -37.18 -24.17
C ILE A 72 24.98 -37.99 -25.06
N ASN A 73 24.74 -39.30 -25.14
CA ASN A 73 25.51 -40.24 -25.97
C ASN A 73 24.60 -41.20 -26.78
N GLY A 74 23.29 -41.06 -26.65
CA GLY A 74 22.26 -41.90 -27.25
C GLY A 74 21.52 -42.73 -26.21
N ASP A 75 20.21 -42.86 -26.42
CA ASP A 75 19.29 -43.62 -25.58
C ASP A 75 19.02 -43.05 -24.16
N GLU A 76 19.54 -41.86 -23.81
CA GLU A 76 19.26 -41.22 -22.51
C GLU A 76 17.79 -40.77 -22.37
N THR A 77 17.33 -40.76 -21.11
CA THR A 77 16.04 -40.18 -20.68
C THR A 77 16.23 -39.43 -19.37
N PHE A 78 15.34 -38.49 -19.08
CA PHE A 78 15.47 -37.57 -17.97
C PHE A 78 14.23 -37.55 -17.08
N SER A 79 14.45 -37.24 -15.80
CA SER A 79 13.37 -37.01 -14.85
C SER A 79 13.76 -35.96 -13.83
N LEU A 80 12.75 -35.28 -13.32
CA LEU A 80 12.87 -34.19 -12.36
C LEU A 80 12.18 -34.60 -11.06
N TYR A 81 12.89 -34.43 -9.95
CA TYR A 81 12.39 -34.70 -8.60
C TYR A 81 12.40 -33.42 -7.77
N ASN A 82 11.36 -33.22 -6.96
CA ASN A 82 11.34 -32.13 -5.99
C ASN A 82 12.23 -32.43 -4.76
N ASN A 83 12.36 -31.45 -3.88
CA ASN A 83 13.18 -31.53 -2.65
C ASN A 83 12.78 -32.64 -1.66
N ASN A 84 11.59 -33.24 -1.81
CA ASN A 84 11.13 -34.38 -1.01
C ASN A 84 11.41 -35.73 -1.69
N GLY A 85 12.07 -35.72 -2.87
CA GLY A 85 12.37 -36.92 -3.65
C GLY A 85 11.16 -37.49 -4.40
N VAL A 86 10.11 -36.69 -4.63
CA VAL A 86 8.96 -37.07 -5.47
C VAL A 86 9.24 -36.68 -6.91
N MET A 87 9.05 -37.60 -7.85
CA MET A 87 9.16 -37.33 -9.29
C MET A 87 8.01 -36.41 -9.71
N ILE A 88 8.34 -35.25 -10.28
CA ILE A 88 7.37 -34.24 -10.72
C ILE A 88 7.29 -34.11 -12.25
N ASP A 89 8.34 -34.51 -12.97
CA ASP A 89 8.30 -34.61 -14.44
C ASP A 89 9.28 -35.66 -14.97
N THR A 90 9.07 -36.10 -16.21
CA THR A 90 9.95 -37.04 -16.92
C THR A 90 9.80 -36.91 -18.43
N THR A 91 10.84 -37.26 -19.18
CA THR A 91 10.80 -37.31 -20.64
C THR A 91 10.21 -38.62 -21.14
N LEU A 92 9.29 -38.57 -22.12
CA LEU A 92 8.71 -39.75 -22.78
C LEU A 92 9.24 -39.94 -24.21
N PHE A 93 10.52 -39.66 -24.41
CA PHE A 93 11.27 -39.95 -25.63
C PHE A 93 12.57 -40.69 -25.28
N THR A 94 13.34 -41.05 -26.30
CA THR A 94 14.67 -41.64 -26.17
C THR A 94 15.62 -40.83 -27.06
N MET A 95 16.73 -40.32 -26.50
CA MET A 95 17.61 -39.40 -27.24
C MET A 95 18.22 -40.05 -28.49
N ASN A 96 18.11 -39.36 -29.62
CA ASN A 96 18.95 -39.62 -30.79
C ASN A 96 20.08 -38.60 -30.85
N LEU A 97 21.24 -39.04 -31.35
CA LEU A 97 22.39 -38.17 -31.54
C LEU A 97 22.11 -37.09 -32.60
N GLY A 98 22.51 -35.85 -32.30
CA GLY A 98 22.37 -34.67 -33.15
C GLY A 98 20.98 -34.07 -33.18
N GLU A 99 20.10 -34.41 -32.24
CA GLU A 99 18.74 -33.89 -32.14
C GLU A 99 18.53 -33.04 -30.88
N SER A 100 17.59 -32.10 -30.96
CA SER A 100 16.93 -31.50 -29.81
C SER A 100 15.52 -32.03 -29.71
N TRP A 101 15.13 -32.42 -28.50
CA TRP A 101 13.79 -32.86 -28.17
C TRP A 101 13.12 -31.80 -27.31
N TYR A 102 11.93 -31.36 -27.72
CA TYR A 102 11.19 -30.30 -27.06
C TYR A 102 9.70 -30.65 -26.95
N ARG A 103 8.98 -29.96 -26.06
CA ARG A 103 7.51 -29.97 -26.04
C ARG A 103 6.96 -28.56 -26.23
N GLU A 104 5.88 -28.45 -26.98
CA GLU A 104 5.25 -27.17 -27.31
C GLU A 104 4.35 -26.63 -26.18
N SER A 105 3.86 -27.49 -25.28
CA SER A 105 2.94 -27.12 -24.20
C SER A 105 3.26 -27.86 -22.90
N THR A 106 3.25 -27.13 -21.78
CA THR A 106 3.52 -27.65 -20.43
C THR A 106 2.39 -28.52 -19.88
N GLY A 107 1.16 -28.37 -20.39
CA GLY A 107 0.00 -29.17 -19.99
C GLY A 107 0.00 -30.62 -20.50
N SER A 108 0.99 -31.01 -21.31
CA SER A 108 1.11 -32.37 -21.83
C SER A 108 2.57 -32.84 -21.91
N ASN A 109 2.79 -34.14 -21.71
CA ASN A 109 4.10 -34.77 -21.82
C ASN A 109 4.30 -35.39 -23.23
N THR A 110 4.12 -34.57 -24.27
CA THR A 110 4.26 -34.96 -25.68
C THR A 110 5.48 -34.28 -26.27
N TRP A 111 6.37 -35.05 -26.90
CA TRP A 111 7.66 -34.57 -27.36
C TRP A 111 7.82 -34.65 -28.88
N TYR A 112 8.52 -33.67 -29.43
CA TYR A 112 8.89 -33.54 -30.83
C TYR A 112 10.40 -33.43 -30.94
N SER A 113 10.98 -33.86 -32.07
CA SER A 113 12.40 -33.73 -32.34
C SER A 113 12.67 -32.81 -33.53
N ARG A 114 13.81 -32.13 -33.47
CA ARG A 114 14.37 -31.30 -34.53
C ARG A 114 15.89 -31.47 -34.57
N ALA A 115 16.53 -30.98 -35.63
CA ALA A 115 18.00 -30.98 -35.69
C ALA A 115 18.57 -30.14 -34.53
N SER A 116 19.69 -30.55 -33.93
CA SER A 116 20.16 -29.85 -32.74
C SER A 116 20.56 -28.39 -32.97
N GLY A 117 20.93 -28.02 -34.20
CA GLY A 117 21.15 -26.61 -34.58
C GLY A 117 19.88 -25.74 -34.64
N GLU A 118 18.70 -26.33 -34.46
CA GLU A 118 17.39 -25.65 -34.40
C GLU A 118 16.88 -25.53 -32.95
N ALA A 119 17.69 -25.89 -31.95
CA ALA A 119 17.38 -25.66 -30.53
C ALA A 119 17.07 -24.18 -30.25
N ASP A 120 16.16 -23.92 -29.31
CA ASP A 120 15.73 -22.56 -28.95
C ASP A 120 15.77 -22.30 -27.43
N PRO A 121 16.92 -22.53 -26.76
CA PRO A 121 17.04 -22.42 -25.31
C PRO A 121 16.58 -21.07 -24.76
N GLY A 122 15.79 -21.12 -23.69
CA GLY A 122 15.15 -19.99 -23.04
C GLY A 122 13.85 -19.53 -23.72
N SER A 123 13.27 -20.36 -24.60
CA SER A 123 12.04 -20.03 -25.34
C SER A 123 11.29 -21.30 -25.79
N GLY A 124 10.20 -21.13 -26.54
CA GLY A 124 9.50 -22.25 -27.20
C GLY A 124 8.44 -22.98 -26.36
N ALA A 125 8.45 -22.84 -25.03
CA ALA A 125 7.42 -23.44 -24.17
C ALA A 125 6.16 -22.54 -24.05
N SER A 126 4.96 -23.11 -24.27
CA SER A 126 3.70 -22.47 -23.87
C SER A 126 3.26 -22.91 -22.47
N GLY A 127 3.26 -21.96 -21.53
CA GLY A 127 2.79 -22.12 -20.14
C GLY A 127 1.28 -21.94 -19.97
N GLY A 128 0.83 -21.70 -18.73
CA GLY A 128 -0.57 -21.43 -18.36
C GLY A 128 -1.37 -22.67 -17.94
N ASN A 129 -0.72 -23.80 -17.68
CA ASN A 129 -1.39 -25.07 -17.37
C ASN A 129 -1.25 -25.50 -15.90
N ASP A 130 -0.63 -24.67 -15.05
CA ASP A 130 -0.30 -25.00 -13.65
C ASP A 130 0.48 -26.32 -13.55
N ALA A 131 1.38 -26.55 -14.51
CA ALA A 131 2.16 -27.78 -14.58
C ALA A 131 3.30 -27.80 -13.53
N GLY A 132 3.59 -26.68 -12.88
CA GLY A 132 4.73 -26.51 -12.01
C GLY A 132 6.04 -26.42 -12.78
N LEU A 133 7.15 -26.83 -12.16
CA LEU A 133 8.45 -26.89 -12.82
C LEU A 133 8.59 -28.18 -13.63
N VAL A 134 8.84 -28.04 -14.93
CA VAL A 134 8.74 -29.14 -15.88
C VAL A 134 9.85 -29.05 -16.94
N ILE A 135 10.31 -30.18 -17.51
CA ILE A 135 11.39 -30.27 -18.52
C ILE A 135 10.85 -29.95 -19.92
N THR A 136 11.29 -28.86 -20.55
CA THR A 136 10.72 -28.38 -21.83
C THR A 136 11.58 -28.67 -23.04
N GLU A 137 12.90 -28.74 -22.89
CA GLU A 137 13.82 -29.06 -23.98
C GLU A 137 15.06 -29.83 -23.48
N VAL A 138 15.58 -30.73 -24.31
CA VAL A 138 16.89 -31.39 -24.14
C VAL A 138 17.60 -31.41 -25.49
N SER A 139 18.89 -31.05 -25.55
CA SER A 139 19.59 -30.87 -26.83
C SER A 139 20.99 -31.49 -26.87
N ASP A 140 21.23 -32.32 -27.90
CA ASP A 140 22.55 -32.88 -28.25
C ASP A 140 23.36 -31.93 -29.15
N ALA A 141 24.09 -31.01 -28.50
CA ALA A 141 24.89 -30.01 -29.20
C ALA A 141 26.03 -30.65 -30.01
N SER A 142 26.45 -30.00 -31.09
CA SER A 142 27.61 -30.46 -31.89
C SER A 142 28.94 -30.49 -31.11
N SER A 143 28.97 -29.87 -29.94
CA SER A 143 30.09 -29.90 -29.00
C SER A 143 29.52 -30.11 -27.60
N TYR A 144 29.95 -31.20 -26.96
CA TYR A 144 29.32 -31.72 -25.74
C TYR A 144 29.21 -30.70 -24.60
N ILE A 145 30.18 -29.78 -24.45
CA ILE A 145 30.14 -28.75 -23.39
C ILE A 145 28.92 -27.83 -23.47
N TYR A 146 28.26 -27.74 -24.64
CA TYR A 146 27.09 -26.90 -24.89
C TYR A 146 25.76 -27.68 -24.90
N GLU A 147 25.78 -28.98 -24.63
CA GLU A 147 24.55 -29.75 -24.37
C GLU A 147 23.79 -29.12 -23.18
N PHE A 148 22.45 -29.18 -23.22
CA PHE A 148 21.63 -28.65 -22.14
C PHE A 148 20.32 -29.42 -21.91
N ILE A 149 19.80 -29.23 -20.69
CA ILE A 149 18.42 -29.53 -20.30
C ILE A 149 17.78 -28.19 -19.92
N GLU A 150 16.59 -27.93 -20.44
CA GLU A 150 15.78 -26.77 -20.12
C GLU A 150 14.59 -27.17 -19.24
N LEU A 151 14.34 -26.38 -18.20
CA LEU A 151 13.13 -26.41 -17.42
C LEU A 151 12.36 -25.09 -17.58
N TYR A 152 11.05 -25.16 -17.42
CA TYR A 152 10.16 -24.01 -17.40
C TYR A 152 9.27 -24.06 -16.16
N TYR A 153 9.15 -22.95 -15.43
CA TYR A 153 8.28 -22.86 -14.26
C TYR A 153 6.89 -22.34 -14.65
N ASP A 154 5.99 -23.26 -14.96
CA ASP A 154 4.59 -22.98 -15.25
C ASP A 154 3.76 -22.91 -13.97
N ALA A 155 3.71 -21.75 -13.33
CA ALA A 155 2.94 -21.53 -12.11
C ALA A 155 1.41 -21.40 -12.34
N GLY A 156 0.93 -21.60 -13.58
CA GLY A 156 -0.46 -21.40 -13.97
C GLY A 156 -0.78 -19.95 -14.37
N ASP A 157 -2.02 -19.75 -14.81
CA ASP A 157 -2.58 -18.42 -15.06
C ASP A 157 -3.12 -17.82 -13.75
N ALA A 158 -2.74 -16.58 -13.43
CA ALA A 158 -3.14 -15.97 -12.16
C ALA A 158 -4.54 -15.37 -12.30
N PRO A 159 -5.35 -15.31 -11.22
CA PRO A 159 -6.62 -14.59 -11.29
C PRO A 159 -6.40 -13.08 -11.46
N PRO A 160 -7.35 -12.37 -12.11
CA PRO A 160 -7.26 -10.93 -12.27
C PRO A 160 -7.03 -10.18 -10.95
N GLU A 161 -6.26 -9.11 -10.96
CA GLU A 161 -5.96 -8.30 -9.79
C GLU A 161 -6.59 -6.91 -9.90
N PHE A 162 -7.27 -6.47 -8.84
CA PHE A 162 -7.81 -5.12 -8.73
C PHE A 162 -6.79 -4.17 -8.11
N ARG A 163 -6.53 -3.05 -8.78
CA ARG A 163 -5.60 -1.98 -8.40
C ARG A 163 -6.25 -0.60 -8.59
N ASP A 164 -5.64 0.42 -8.00
CA ASP A 164 -5.90 1.84 -8.32
C ASP A 164 -7.40 2.23 -8.23
N TRP A 165 -8.04 1.86 -7.12
CA TRP A 165 -9.44 2.19 -6.89
C TRP A 165 -9.63 3.70 -6.69
N SER A 166 -10.59 4.29 -7.39
CA SER A 166 -11.03 5.66 -7.18
C SER A 166 -12.52 5.81 -7.45
N ARG A 167 -13.12 6.93 -7.03
CA ARG A 167 -14.54 7.21 -7.29
C ARG A 167 -14.83 8.70 -7.40
N LEU A 168 -15.83 9.05 -8.22
CA LEU A 168 -16.24 10.42 -8.53
C LEU A 168 -17.78 10.53 -8.54
N PRO A 169 -18.38 11.48 -7.81
CA PRO A 169 -17.73 12.27 -6.76
C PRO A 169 -17.25 11.35 -5.65
N TYR A 170 -16.24 11.83 -4.95
CA TYR A 170 -15.62 11.08 -3.88
C TYR A 170 -16.55 10.91 -2.66
N THR A 171 -17.37 11.93 -2.41
CA THR A 171 -18.42 12.03 -1.39
C THR A 171 -19.76 12.38 -2.08
N PRO A 172 -20.45 11.41 -2.68
CA PRO A 172 -21.69 11.68 -3.41
C PRO A 172 -22.74 12.35 -2.53
N ALA A 173 -23.34 13.43 -3.02
CA ALA A 173 -24.48 14.05 -2.35
C ALA A 173 -25.73 13.17 -2.49
N GLY A 174 -26.70 13.35 -1.58
CA GLY A 174 -28.01 12.71 -1.72
C GLY A 174 -28.64 12.97 -3.11
N GLY A 175 -28.97 11.90 -3.83
CA GLY A 175 -29.52 11.97 -5.18
C GLY A 175 -28.49 12.08 -6.31
N GLN A 176 -27.19 12.01 -6.01
CA GLN A 176 -26.11 12.00 -7.00
C GLN A 176 -25.61 10.57 -7.26
N GLU A 177 -25.32 10.25 -8.53
CA GLU A 177 -24.65 9.02 -8.94
C GLU A 177 -23.18 9.01 -8.49
N CYS A 178 -22.60 7.82 -8.34
CA CYS A 178 -21.18 7.65 -8.03
C CYS A 178 -20.52 6.74 -9.06
N MET A 179 -19.56 7.29 -9.80
CA MET A 179 -18.70 6.55 -10.71
C MET A 179 -17.56 5.93 -9.90
N VAL A 180 -17.38 4.62 -9.98
CA VAL A 180 -16.24 3.88 -9.44
C VAL A 180 -15.32 3.52 -10.58
N MET A 181 -14.03 3.78 -10.40
CA MET A 181 -12.98 3.48 -11.36
C MET A 181 -12.01 2.51 -10.71
N VAL A 182 -11.61 1.47 -11.41
CA VAL A 182 -10.66 0.49 -10.89
C VAL A 182 -9.84 -0.08 -12.03
N ARG A 183 -8.53 -0.21 -11.80
CA ARG A 183 -7.65 -0.90 -12.72
C ARG A 183 -7.74 -2.40 -12.47
N ILE A 184 -8.03 -3.19 -13.50
CA ILE A 184 -8.04 -4.65 -13.41
C ILE A 184 -6.91 -5.16 -14.31
N VAL A 185 -5.85 -5.66 -13.68
CA VAL A 185 -4.67 -6.18 -14.38
C VAL A 185 -4.68 -7.69 -14.31
N ASP A 186 -4.24 -8.32 -15.39
CA ASP A 186 -4.13 -9.76 -15.45
C ASP A 186 -2.99 -10.14 -16.42
N ASN A 187 -2.45 -11.36 -16.29
CA ASN A 187 -1.47 -11.87 -17.25
C ASN A 187 -2.14 -12.52 -18.49
N SER A 188 -3.48 -12.54 -18.52
CA SER A 188 -4.32 -12.91 -19.65
C SER A 188 -5.46 -11.88 -19.85
N ALA A 189 -6.48 -12.19 -20.65
CA ALA A 189 -7.54 -11.24 -20.95
C ALA A 189 -8.65 -11.30 -19.90
N VAL A 190 -9.04 -10.15 -19.33
CA VAL A 190 -10.22 -10.07 -18.46
C VAL A 190 -11.48 -10.32 -19.30
N LEU A 191 -12.11 -11.48 -19.09
CA LEU A 191 -13.25 -11.96 -19.87
C LEU A 191 -14.59 -11.43 -19.33
N VAL A 192 -14.74 -11.37 -18.00
CA VAL A 192 -15.97 -10.93 -17.33
C VAL A 192 -15.61 -10.07 -16.13
N ASP A 193 -16.30 -8.96 -15.95
CA ASP A 193 -16.17 -8.09 -14.78
C ASP A 193 -17.53 -7.58 -14.29
N SER A 194 -17.64 -7.26 -13.01
CA SER A 194 -18.82 -6.60 -12.43
C SER A 194 -18.47 -5.87 -11.15
N LEU A 195 -19.16 -4.77 -10.87
CA LEU A 195 -19.17 -4.15 -9.56
C LEU A 195 -20.47 -4.52 -8.83
N PHE A 196 -20.33 -5.06 -7.63
CA PHE A 196 -21.46 -5.31 -6.73
C PHE A 196 -21.56 -4.17 -5.73
N TYR A 197 -22.76 -3.62 -5.52
CA TYR A 197 -23.01 -2.55 -4.55
C TYR A 197 -24.25 -2.81 -3.70
N SER A 198 -24.28 -2.26 -2.49
CA SER A 198 -25.40 -2.34 -1.54
C SER A 198 -25.64 -0.94 -0.95
N ILE A 199 -26.86 -0.42 -1.08
CA ILE A 199 -27.27 0.87 -0.47
C ILE A 199 -28.01 0.60 0.83
N ALA A 200 -27.67 1.33 1.90
CA ALA A 200 -28.33 1.25 3.22
C ALA A 200 -28.40 -0.18 3.79
N TYR A 201 -27.31 -0.95 3.62
CA TYR A 201 -27.18 -2.35 4.07
C TYR A 201 -28.19 -3.33 3.46
N GLN A 202 -28.79 -2.99 2.31
CA GLN A 202 -29.64 -3.91 1.56
C GLN A 202 -28.82 -5.01 0.86
N SER A 203 -29.49 -5.87 0.09
CA SER A 203 -28.81 -6.87 -0.74
C SER A 203 -27.85 -6.22 -1.73
N PHE A 204 -26.81 -6.95 -2.13
CA PHE A 204 -25.93 -6.50 -3.20
C PHE A 204 -26.59 -6.69 -4.56
N ASP A 205 -26.57 -5.63 -5.37
CA ASP A 205 -26.93 -5.63 -6.78
C ASP A 205 -25.65 -5.52 -7.61
N GLY A 206 -25.65 -6.09 -8.82
CA GLY A 206 -24.50 -6.08 -9.74
C GLY A 206 -24.70 -5.11 -10.89
N VAL A 207 -23.65 -4.37 -11.25
CA VAL A 207 -23.56 -3.56 -12.48
C VAL A 207 -22.35 -4.00 -13.30
N TRP A 208 -22.53 -3.99 -14.63
CA TRP A 208 -21.45 -4.13 -15.59
C TRP A 208 -20.67 -2.83 -15.69
N HIS A 209 -19.44 -2.89 -16.20
CA HIS A 209 -18.72 -1.66 -16.51
C HIS A 209 -19.48 -0.83 -17.56
N ASP A 210 -19.45 0.48 -17.40
CA ASP A 210 -19.96 1.46 -18.36
C ASP A 210 -19.00 1.62 -19.55
N SER A 211 -17.69 1.62 -19.26
CA SER A 211 -16.62 1.73 -20.25
C SER A 211 -15.29 1.20 -19.72
N VAL A 212 -14.32 1.02 -20.62
CA VAL A 212 -12.94 0.62 -20.30
C VAL A 212 -11.98 1.55 -21.04
N LYS A 213 -10.94 2.02 -20.35
CA LYS A 213 -9.83 2.78 -20.93
C LYS A 213 -8.53 2.11 -20.51
N SER A 214 -7.81 1.53 -21.48
CA SER A 214 -6.65 0.67 -21.20
C SER A 214 -7.08 -0.52 -20.32
N ASP A 215 -6.68 -0.52 -19.05
CA ASP A 215 -6.95 -1.50 -18.01
C ASP A 215 -7.80 -0.91 -16.88
N THR A 216 -8.28 0.33 -17.01
CA THR A 216 -9.21 0.95 -16.05
C THR A 216 -10.66 0.74 -16.49
N PHE A 217 -11.45 0.13 -15.60
CA PHE A 217 -12.87 -0.16 -15.75
C PHE A 217 -13.69 0.87 -14.95
N PHE A 218 -14.75 1.37 -15.56
CA PHE A 218 -15.61 2.42 -15.00
C PHE A 218 -17.00 1.84 -14.73
N TYR A 219 -17.57 2.09 -13.56
CA TYR A 219 -18.88 1.57 -13.14
C TYR A 219 -19.70 2.67 -12.47
N THR A 220 -21.00 2.72 -12.72
CA THR A 220 -21.89 3.72 -12.09
C THR A 220 -22.77 3.06 -11.03
N ILE A 221 -22.58 3.46 -9.78
CA ILE A 221 -23.50 3.16 -8.68
C ILE A 221 -24.65 4.20 -8.73
N PRO A 222 -25.91 3.75 -8.71
CA PRO A 222 -27.06 4.65 -8.81
C PRO A 222 -27.19 5.56 -7.58
N PRO A 223 -28.01 6.63 -7.67
CA PRO A 223 -28.20 7.58 -6.59
C PRO A 223 -28.71 6.94 -5.30
N ALA A 224 -28.18 7.38 -4.17
CA ALA A 224 -28.61 7.01 -2.83
C ALA A 224 -29.02 8.26 -2.03
N ASN A 225 -29.72 8.09 -0.91
CA ASN A 225 -30.17 9.22 -0.09
C ASN A 225 -29.06 9.69 0.85
N GLY A 226 -29.10 10.96 1.26
CA GLY A 226 -28.20 11.48 2.29
C GLY A 226 -28.22 10.61 3.56
N GLY A 227 -27.03 10.30 4.08
CA GLY A 227 -26.84 9.42 5.24
C GLY A 227 -26.83 7.92 4.91
N ASP A 228 -27.18 7.50 3.70
CA ASP A 228 -27.09 6.08 3.32
C ASP A 228 -25.63 5.63 3.27
N VAL A 229 -25.35 4.44 3.82
CA VAL A 229 -24.06 3.78 3.64
C VAL A 229 -24.12 2.93 2.38
N VAL A 230 -23.25 3.23 1.43
CA VAL A 230 -23.04 2.43 0.23
C VAL A 230 -21.82 1.54 0.46
N ARG A 231 -21.95 0.25 0.16
CA ARG A 231 -20.85 -0.72 0.18
C ARG A 231 -20.69 -1.30 -1.21
N TYR A 232 -19.47 -1.52 -1.68
CA TYR A 232 -19.23 -2.10 -3.00
C TYR A 232 -17.95 -2.92 -3.07
N PHE A 233 -17.89 -3.87 -4.00
CA PHE A 233 -16.69 -4.66 -4.32
C PHE A 233 -16.72 -5.09 -5.79
N GLY A 234 -15.54 -5.41 -6.34
CA GLY A 234 -15.37 -5.86 -7.71
C GLY A 234 -15.30 -7.38 -7.82
N PHE A 235 -15.73 -7.89 -8.96
CA PHE A 235 -15.58 -9.27 -9.42
C PHE A 235 -14.97 -9.26 -10.81
N ALA A 236 -13.99 -10.13 -11.06
CA ALA A 236 -13.36 -10.29 -12.35
C ALA A 236 -13.05 -11.77 -12.60
N MET A 237 -13.15 -12.17 -13.86
CA MET A 237 -12.78 -13.47 -14.38
C MET A 237 -11.98 -13.29 -15.67
N ASP A 238 -10.88 -14.01 -15.79
CA ASP A 238 -10.04 -14.02 -16.99
C ASP A 238 -10.53 -15.02 -18.05
N ASP A 239 -9.84 -15.10 -19.19
CA ASP A 239 -10.14 -16.05 -20.26
C ASP A 239 -9.68 -17.50 -19.97
N SER A 240 -8.97 -17.70 -18.87
CA SER A 240 -8.65 -19.00 -18.25
C SER A 240 -9.63 -19.43 -17.16
N SER A 241 -10.70 -18.66 -16.95
CA SER A 241 -11.74 -18.88 -15.93
C SER A 241 -11.27 -18.77 -14.47
N ASN A 242 -10.10 -18.19 -14.19
CA ASN A 242 -9.75 -17.81 -12.83
C ASN A 242 -10.58 -16.62 -12.39
N ILE A 243 -10.91 -16.57 -11.10
CA ILE A 243 -11.81 -15.57 -10.54
C ILE A 243 -11.11 -14.83 -9.40
N SER A 244 -11.35 -13.52 -9.32
CA SER A 244 -11.02 -12.72 -8.16
C SER A 244 -12.20 -11.87 -7.68
N TYR A 245 -12.14 -11.54 -6.40
CA TYR A 245 -13.00 -10.55 -5.76
C TYR A 245 -12.10 -9.53 -5.08
N SER A 246 -12.46 -8.25 -5.14
CA SER A 246 -11.80 -7.23 -4.36
C SER A 246 -12.33 -7.19 -2.91
N ASP A 247 -11.64 -6.40 -2.07
CA ASP A 247 -12.16 -6.02 -0.76
C ASP A 247 -13.50 -5.28 -0.88
N THR A 248 -14.31 -5.30 0.19
CA THR A 248 -15.47 -4.43 0.27
C THR A 248 -15.06 -3.02 0.69
N PHE A 249 -15.33 -2.06 -0.19
CA PHE A 249 -15.23 -0.64 0.05
C PHE A 249 -16.57 -0.09 0.53
N SER A 250 -16.55 1.09 1.15
CA SER A 250 -17.77 1.79 1.51
C SER A 250 -17.60 3.29 1.46
N TYR A 251 -18.73 4.00 1.33
CA TYR A 251 -18.83 5.42 1.61
C TYR A 251 -20.19 5.72 2.25
N THR A 252 -20.26 6.86 2.93
CA THR A 252 -21.55 7.42 3.38
C THR A 252 -21.93 8.53 2.41
N VAL A 253 -23.14 8.47 1.87
CA VAL A 253 -23.69 9.52 1.01
C VAL A 253 -23.85 10.78 1.86
N GLY A 254 -23.30 11.89 1.38
CA GLY A 254 -23.41 13.16 2.08
C GLY A 254 -24.89 13.53 2.29
N ASP A 255 -25.26 13.82 3.53
CA ASP A 255 -26.38 14.73 3.75
C ASP A 255 -26.04 16.04 3.01
N THR A 256 -27.04 16.73 2.45
CA THR A 256 -26.85 18.00 1.73
C THR A 256 -26.17 19.12 2.56
N SER A 257 -25.76 18.86 3.80
CA SER A 257 -24.70 19.58 4.51
C SER A 257 -23.37 18.80 4.38
N THR A 258 -22.58 19.12 3.36
CA THR A 258 -21.19 18.67 3.28
C THR A 258 -20.47 19.04 4.58
N SER A 259 -19.75 18.10 5.19
CA SER A 259 -18.70 18.47 6.13
C SER A 259 -17.56 19.06 5.29
N GLN A 260 -17.67 20.34 4.94
CA GLN A 260 -16.65 21.05 4.20
C GLN A 260 -15.44 21.24 5.12
N TYR A 261 -14.45 20.36 5.00
CA TYR A 261 -13.17 20.54 5.67
C TYR A 261 -12.39 21.65 4.99
N ARG A 262 -11.59 22.36 5.76
CA ARG A 262 -10.77 23.48 5.29
C ARG A 262 -9.30 23.14 5.48
N ILE A 263 -8.55 23.11 4.39
CA ILE A 263 -7.13 22.75 4.37
C ILE A 263 -6.31 23.96 3.95
N LEU A 264 -5.25 24.22 4.70
CA LEU A 264 -4.26 25.25 4.40
C LEU A 264 -2.92 24.60 4.08
N PHE A 265 -2.39 24.85 2.90
CA PHE A 265 -1.05 24.45 2.47
C PHE A 265 -0.06 25.57 2.78
N ASP A 266 1.04 25.25 3.45
CA ASP A 266 2.11 26.21 3.73
C ASP A 266 2.86 26.56 2.46
N PHE A 267 3.12 27.85 2.27
CA PHE A 267 4.09 28.36 1.31
C PHE A 267 4.98 29.45 1.95
N THR A 268 5.13 29.42 3.28
CA THR A 268 5.88 30.44 4.04
C THR A 268 7.35 30.10 4.27
N LYS A 269 7.81 28.93 3.83
CA LYS A 269 9.16 28.42 4.06
C LYS A 269 9.93 28.13 2.78
N GLU A 270 9.54 28.73 1.67
CA GLU A 270 10.15 28.56 0.34
C GLU A 270 10.03 27.13 -0.19
N GLU A 271 8.82 26.59 -0.11
CA GLU A 271 8.41 25.28 -0.62
C GLU A 271 8.56 25.15 -2.15
N ASP A 272 8.90 26.24 -2.85
CA ASP A 272 9.23 26.29 -4.27
C ASP A 272 10.72 26.56 -4.57
N ALA A 273 11.61 26.42 -3.57
CA ALA A 273 13.02 26.71 -3.76
C ALA A 273 13.71 25.73 -4.73
N GLY A 274 14.65 26.26 -5.51
CA GLY A 274 15.44 25.47 -6.44
C GLY A 274 14.59 24.92 -7.59
N ASN A 275 14.44 23.59 -7.66
CA ASN A 275 13.60 22.89 -8.64
C ASN A 275 12.30 22.35 -8.00
N ALA A 276 12.08 22.58 -6.71
CA ALA A 276 10.84 22.19 -6.03
C ALA A 276 9.67 23.07 -6.46
N ASP A 277 8.44 22.57 -6.31
CA ASP A 277 7.21 23.33 -6.55
C ASP A 277 6.06 22.86 -5.69
N TRP A 278 6.26 22.79 -4.37
CA TRP A 278 5.27 22.18 -3.46
C TRP A 278 4.10 23.10 -3.10
N VAL A 279 3.53 23.73 -4.10
CA VAL A 279 2.33 24.57 -4.02
C VAL A 279 1.21 23.94 -4.84
N ILE A 280 -0.04 24.11 -4.39
CA ILE A 280 -1.21 23.61 -5.11
C ILE A 280 -1.59 24.49 -6.30
N ASP A 281 -1.13 25.75 -6.32
CA ASP A 281 -1.35 26.72 -7.40
C ASP A 281 -0.42 27.94 -7.22
N ARG A 282 -0.17 28.69 -8.30
CA ARG A 282 0.48 30.01 -8.28
C ARG A 282 -0.47 31.16 -7.98
N ASP A 283 -1.77 30.93 -8.08
CA ASP A 283 -2.76 31.85 -7.54
C ASP A 283 -3.00 31.54 -6.06
N TRP A 284 -2.60 32.46 -5.18
CA TRP A 284 -2.75 32.33 -3.74
C TRP A 284 -3.32 33.61 -3.12
N PRO A 285 -4.06 33.50 -1.99
CA PRO A 285 -4.31 32.28 -1.21
C PRO A 285 -5.36 31.34 -1.80
N ASP A 286 -6.12 31.78 -2.79
CA ASP A 286 -7.18 31.03 -3.44
C ASP A 286 -6.71 30.56 -4.82
N PRO A 287 -6.72 29.24 -5.10
CA PRO A 287 -6.43 28.72 -6.43
C PRO A 287 -7.38 29.27 -7.51
N TYR A 288 -6.91 29.36 -8.75
CA TYR A 288 -7.66 29.84 -9.89
C TYR A 288 -7.48 28.94 -11.12
N PRO A 289 -8.57 28.51 -11.79
CA PRO A 289 -9.95 28.89 -11.55
C PRO A 289 -10.51 28.32 -10.24
N PRO A 290 -11.52 28.95 -9.60
CA PRO A 290 -12.11 28.46 -8.36
C PRO A 290 -12.82 27.10 -8.50
N ASP A 291 -13.25 26.78 -9.72
CA ASP A 291 -13.91 25.52 -10.10
C ASP A 291 -13.07 24.83 -11.21
N PRO A 292 -11.94 24.20 -10.87
CA PRO A 292 -11.12 23.48 -11.84
C PRO A 292 -11.88 22.26 -12.39
N SER A 293 -11.67 21.95 -13.66
CA SER A 293 -12.20 20.74 -14.31
C SER A 293 -11.19 19.58 -14.29
N VAL A 294 -9.91 19.91 -14.27
CA VAL A 294 -8.78 18.96 -14.16
C VAL A 294 -7.71 19.56 -13.26
N GLU A 295 -6.86 18.71 -12.68
CA GLU A 295 -5.75 19.12 -11.81
C GLU A 295 -4.82 20.14 -12.47
N SER A 296 -4.56 20.00 -13.77
CA SER A 296 -3.70 20.91 -14.53
C SER A 296 -4.31 22.29 -14.83
N ASP A 297 -5.54 22.57 -14.35
CA ASP A 297 -6.10 23.91 -14.39
C ASP A 297 -5.45 24.83 -13.34
N TRP A 298 -4.85 24.25 -12.30
CA TRP A 298 -3.98 24.93 -11.33
C TRP A 298 -2.52 24.74 -11.70
N LEU A 299 -1.68 25.70 -11.31
CA LEU A 299 -0.26 25.70 -11.66
C LEU A 299 0.62 25.49 -10.43
N GLY A 300 0.88 24.24 -10.09
CA GLY A 300 1.79 23.87 -9.00
C GLY A 300 2.16 22.39 -9.05
N GLY A 301 3.21 21.98 -8.34
CA GLY A 301 3.70 20.60 -8.34
C GLY A 301 2.93 19.62 -7.47
N ILE A 302 1.95 20.12 -6.71
CA ILE A 302 1.03 19.28 -5.91
C ILE A 302 -0.44 19.62 -6.22
N SER A 303 -0.72 20.10 -7.43
CA SER A 303 -2.06 20.50 -7.88
C SER A 303 -3.06 19.35 -7.82
N ALA A 304 -2.65 18.14 -8.17
CA ALA A 304 -3.48 16.93 -8.10
C ALA A 304 -3.99 16.68 -6.68
N TRP A 305 -3.13 16.85 -5.67
CA TRP A 305 -3.54 16.73 -4.28
C TRP A 305 -4.61 17.77 -3.91
N GLY A 306 -4.37 19.03 -4.25
CA GLY A 306 -5.35 20.11 -4.03
C GLY A 306 -6.67 19.87 -4.76
N PHE A 307 -6.61 19.49 -6.04
CA PHE A 307 -7.75 19.25 -6.92
C PHE A 307 -8.64 18.13 -6.41
N GLU A 308 -8.06 17.04 -5.91
CA GLU A 308 -8.84 15.91 -5.39
C GLU A 308 -9.52 16.22 -4.05
N LEU A 309 -8.86 17.00 -3.19
CA LEU A 309 -9.49 17.51 -1.96
C LEU A 309 -10.64 18.49 -2.31
N HIS A 310 -10.43 19.38 -3.28
CA HIS A 310 -11.48 20.26 -3.78
C HIS A 310 -12.66 19.47 -4.37
N SER A 311 -12.37 18.45 -5.18
CA SER A 311 -13.36 17.54 -5.77
C SER A 311 -14.11 16.71 -4.72
N ALA A 312 -13.53 16.50 -3.54
CA ALA A 312 -14.19 15.93 -2.36
C ALA A 312 -15.08 16.95 -1.61
N GLY A 313 -15.19 18.18 -2.11
CA GLY A 313 -15.99 19.27 -1.57
C GLY A 313 -15.30 20.07 -0.47
N TRP A 314 -13.97 20.00 -0.36
CA TRP A 314 -13.21 20.67 0.70
C TRP A 314 -12.71 22.03 0.20
N GLU A 315 -12.53 22.97 1.14
CA GLU A 315 -11.88 24.25 0.84
C GLU A 315 -10.37 24.04 0.95
N VAL A 316 -9.63 24.33 -0.12
CA VAL A 316 -8.17 24.33 -0.13
C VAL A 316 -7.66 25.75 -0.34
N LYS A 317 -6.65 26.14 0.43
CA LYS A 317 -5.98 27.44 0.32
C LYS A 317 -4.49 27.29 0.52
N THR A 318 -3.74 28.25 0.00
CA THR A 318 -2.30 28.40 0.24
C THR A 318 -2.04 29.54 1.23
N LEU A 319 -1.14 29.34 2.19
CA LEU A 319 -0.62 30.39 3.08
C LEU A 319 0.56 31.09 2.38
N PRO A 320 0.42 32.34 1.89
CA PRO A 320 1.42 32.95 1.00
C PRO A 320 2.77 33.24 1.68
N PRO A 321 3.88 33.36 0.91
CA PRO A 321 5.25 33.53 1.44
C PRO A 321 5.44 34.68 2.43
N GLU A 322 4.72 35.78 2.24
CA GLU A 322 4.80 36.98 3.10
C GLU A 322 3.93 36.88 4.37
N SER A 323 3.27 35.75 4.59
CA SER A 323 2.41 35.51 5.74
C SER A 323 3.20 34.94 6.92
N SER A 324 2.54 34.84 8.07
CA SER A 324 3.09 34.14 9.24
C SER A 324 2.13 33.06 9.69
N ILE A 325 2.67 31.91 10.11
CA ILE A 325 1.89 30.82 10.68
C ILE A 325 1.39 31.27 12.06
N THR A 326 0.06 31.40 12.19
CA THR A 326 -0.59 32.01 13.37
C THR A 326 -1.75 31.14 13.85
N TYR A 327 -2.01 31.17 15.16
CA TYR A 327 -3.14 30.46 15.76
C TYR A 327 -3.81 31.31 16.86
N GLY A 328 -5.13 31.46 16.77
CA GLY A 328 -5.94 32.23 17.72
C GLY A 328 -5.90 33.75 17.51
N THR A 329 -5.48 34.21 16.33
CA THR A 329 -5.42 35.61 15.94
C THR A 329 -6.58 36.01 15.02
N SER A 330 -6.64 37.28 14.60
CA SER A 330 -7.62 37.77 13.63
C SER A 330 -7.20 37.57 12.17
N SER A 331 -6.04 36.96 11.90
CA SER A 331 -5.55 36.76 10.53
C SER A 331 -6.57 36.00 9.67
N PRO A 332 -6.84 36.40 8.41
CA PRO A 332 -7.73 35.67 7.51
C PRO A 332 -7.37 34.19 7.35
N LEU A 333 -6.06 33.89 7.35
CA LEU A 333 -5.49 32.56 7.19
C LEU A 333 -4.93 31.99 8.52
N ASP A 334 -5.46 32.44 9.67
CA ASP A 334 -5.12 31.87 10.97
C ASP A 334 -5.52 30.39 11.06
N LEU A 335 -4.65 29.55 11.60
CA LEU A 335 -4.86 28.10 11.68
C LEU A 335 -6.15 27.71 12.44
N SER A 336 -6.71 28.56 13.31
CA SER A 336 -8.01 28.29 13.96
C SER A 336 -9.21 28.27 13.01
N LYS A 337 -9.01 28.66 11.74
CA LYS A 337 -10.02 28.64 10.67
C LYS A 337 -9.88 27.45 9.74
N PHE A 338 -8.96 26.54 10.01
CA PHE A 338 -8.72 25.36 9.18
C PHE A 338 -8.82 24.11 10.04
N ASP A 339 -9.09 22.99 9.39
CA ASP A 339 -9.12 21.66 10.00
C ASP A 339 -7.76 20.98 9.84
N VAL A 340 -7.07 21.23 8.72
CA VAL A 340 -5.75 20.66 8.42
C VAL A 340 -4.77 21.75 7.98
N PHE A 341 -3.53 21.66 8.48
CA PHE A 341 -2.38 22.43 8.00
C PHE A 341 -1.36 21.48 7.39
N VAL A 342 -0.98 21.71 6.14
CA VAL A 342 -0.03 20.90 5.38
C VAL A 342 1.26 21.69 5.22
N ILE A 343 2.41 21.09 5.53
CA ILE A 343 3.73 21.70 5.39
C ILE A 343 4.58 20.80 4.48
N PRO A 344 4.69 21.12 3.18
CA PRO A 344 5.43 20.28 2.23
C PRO A 344 6.88 20.75 2.03
N GLU A 345 7.83 19.93 2.46
CA GLU A 345 9.29 20.11 2.34
C GLU A 345 9.79 21.54 2.67
N PRO A 346 9.56 22.06 3.89
CA PRO A 346 9.93 23.43 4.24
C PRO A 346 11.45 23.64 4.18
N GLN A 347 11.89 24.76 3.60
CA GLN A 347 13.30 25.09 3.34
C GLN A 347 13.87 26.13 4.32
N ASN A 348 13.06 26.59 5.28
CA ASN A 348 13.45 27.60 6.26
C ASN A 348 12.94 27.21 7.66
N PRO A 349 13.70 27.51 8.73
CA PRO A 349 13.27 27.18 10.09
C PRO A 349 12.07 28.04 10.53
N PHE A 350 11.20 27.43 11.33
CA PHE A 350 10.10 28.16 11.98
C PHE A 350 10.62 29.08 13.08
N SER A 351 10.06 30.29 13.15
CA SER A 351 10.22 31.15 14.33
C SER A 351 9.56 30.51 15.56
N TYR A 352 9.96 30.96 16.75
CA TYR A 352 9.37 30.48 18.00
C TYR A 352 7.84 30.63 18.04
N SER A 353 7.30 31.75 17.53
CA SER A 353 5.86 31.99 17.47
C SER A 353 5.12 31.05 16.52
N GLU A 354 5.75 30.69 15.39
CA GLU A 354 5.15 29.77 14.42
C GLU A 354 5.12 28.34 14.99
N LYS A 355 6.21 27.90 15.64
CA LYS A 355 6.24 26.62 16.36
C LYS A 355 5.11 26.56 17.40
N GLN A 356 4.93 27.62 18.19
CA GLN A 356 3.83 27.69 19.15
C GLN A 356 2.46 27.65 18.48
N ALA A 357 2.27 28.31 17.34
CA ALA A 357 1.02 28.28 16.60
C ALA A 357 0.69 26.87 16.11
N ILE A 358 1.65 26.17 15.51
CA ILE A 358 1.52 24.77 15.04
C ILE A 358 1.14 23.86 16.21
N PHE A 359 1.87 23.92 17.33
CA PHE A 359 1.58 23.08 18.49
C PHE A 359 0.20 23.38 19.10
N ASN A 360 -0.19 24.66 19.19
CA ASN A 360 -1.50 25.02 19.71
C ASN A 360 -2.63 24.59 18.78
N PHE A 361 -2.44 24.70 17.48
CA PHE A 361 -3.37 24.21 16.47
C PHE A 361 -3.62 22.71 16.64
N VAL A 362 -2.57 21.89 16.63
CA VAL A 362 -2.71 20.43 16.81
C VAL A 362 -3.27 20.11 18.18
N ARG A 363 -2.74 20.69 19.26
CA ARG A 363 -3.21 20.44 20.63
C ARG A 363 -4.72 20.68 20.79
N ASN A 364 -5.28 21.63 20.04
CA ASN A 364 -6.69 22.00 20.10
C ASN A 364 -7.58 21.30 19.06
N GLY A 365 -7.09 20.29 18.34
CA GLY A 365 -7.91 19.46 17.45
C GLY A 365 -7.57 19.57 15.96
N GLY A 366 -6.63 20.44 15.60
CA GLY A 366 -6.14 20.56 14.23
C GLY A 366 -5.36 19.31 13.78
N GLY A 367 -5.41 19.02 12.49
CA GLY A 367 -4.58 18.02 11.84
C GLY A 367 -3.32 18.65 11.23
N LEU A 368 -2.13 18.14 11.55
CA LEU A 368 -0.88 18.57 10.91
C LEU A 368 -0.38 17.47 9.95
N PHE A 369 -0.12 17.86 8.70
CA PHE A 369 0.52 17.01 7.71
C PHE A 369 1.93 17.53 7.46
N MET A 370 2.94 16.75 7.82
CA MET A 370 4.35 17.03 7.59
C MET A 370 4.83 16.16 6.42
N VAL A 371 5.38 16.77 5.38
CA VAL A 371 6.02 16.05 4.26
C VAL A 371 7.47 16.52 4.21
N ALA A 372 8.41 15.59 4.36
CA ALA A 372 9.85 15.86 4.34
C ALA A 372 10.48 15.32 3.06
N ASP A 373 11.81 15.31 3.00
CA ASP A 373 12.65 14.72 1.94
C ASP A 373 14.00 14.29 2.59
N HIS A 374 14.94 13.69 1.87
CA HIS A 374 16.26 13.28 2.39
C HIS A 374 17.02 14.39 3.13
N ASN A 375 17.92 13.97 4.02
CA ASN A 375 18.98 14.85 4.49
C ASN A 375 19.79 15.39 3.30
N ALA A 376 20.08 16.69 3.35
CA ALA A 376 20.67 17.50 2.26
C ALA A 376 19.71 17.92 1.12
N SER A 377 18.39 17.79 1.32
CA SER A 377 17.36 18.45 0.50
C SER A 377 17.27 19.98 0.72
N ASP A 378 18.39 20.64 1.01
CA ASP A 378 18.51 22.10 1.15
C ASP A 378 18.52 22.74 -0.26
N ARG A 379 17.34 23.13 -0.74
CA ARG A 379 17.12 23.64 -2.10
C ARG A 379 17.53 25.10 -2.28
N ASN A 380 17.66 25.87 -1.20
CA ASN A 380 18.03 27.29 -1.23
C ASN A 380 19.47 27.58 -0.72
N ASN A 381 20.19 26.55 -0.29
CA ASN A 381 21.55 26.61 0.25
C ASN A 381 21.68 27.47 1.52
N ASN A 382 20.66 27.50 2.38
CA ASN A 382 20.67 28.27 3.63
C ASN A 382 21.17 27.46 4.85
N GLY A 383 21.45 26.17 4.67
CA GLY A 383 21.89 25.23 5.69
C GLY A 383 20.77 24.43 6.37
N TRP A 384 19.52 24.59 5.93
CA TRP A 384 18.34 23.89 6.43
C TRP A 384 17.72 23.02 5.34
N ASP A 385 17.47 21.76 5.69
CA ASP A 385 16.66 20.83 4.92
C ASP A 385 15.40 20.49 5.73
N SER A 386 14.39 19.91 5.07
CA SER A 386 13.11 19.64 5.74
C SER A 386 13.22 18.70 6.96
N PRO A 387 14.11 17.67 6.99
CA PRO A 387 14.38 16.92 8.21
C PRO A 387 14.83 17.79 9.38
N ARG A 388 15.79 18.71 9.16
CA ARG A 388 16.25 19.63 10.21
C ARG A 388 15.15 20.59 10.65
N VAL A 389 14.35 21.11 9.72
CA VAL A 389 13.25 22.03 10.04
C VAL A 389 12.21 21.35 10.93
N PHE A 390 11.82 20.12 10.62
CA PHE A 390 10.88 19.36 11.45
C PHE A 390 11.46 18.92 12.78
N ASN A 391 12.71 18.45 12.83
CA ASN A 391 13.37 18.09 14.08
C ASN A 391 13.55 19.30 15.02
N ASP A 392 13.71 20.51 14.46
CA ASP A 392 13.81 21.76 15.21
C ASP A 392 12.47 22.24 15.80
N LEU A 393 11.34 21.58 15.51
CA LEU A 393 10.11 21.75 16.31
C LEU A 393 10.36 21.43 17.80
N GLY A 394 11.36 20.58 18.09
CA GLY A 394 12.01 20.46 19.40
C GLY A 394 11.61 19.23 20.22
N ILE A 395 12.52 18.79 21.10
CA ILE A 395 12.47 17.48 21.80
C ILE A 395 11.51 17.40 23.01
N LEU A 396 11.02 18.54 23.52
CA LEU A 396 10.09 18.57 24.67
C LEU A 396 8.62 18.70 24.27
N ASP A 397 8.38 18.95 22.98
CA ASP A 397 7.06 18.99 22.37
C ASP A 397 7.07 18.16 21.07
N SER A 398 8.06 17.25 20.87
CA SER A 398 8.13 16.49 19.61
C SER A 398 6.86 15.65 19.45
N PHE A 399 6.36 15.56 18.22
CA PHE A 399 5.27 14.65 17.89
C PHE A 399 5.69 13.16 18.03
N GLY A 400 6.84 12.87 18.65
CA GLY A 400 7.43 11.54 18.83
C GLY A 400 8.04 10.96 17.57
N MET A 401 8.45 11.83 16.64
CA MET A 401 8.97 11.46 15.33
C MET A 401 10.24 12.28 15.08
N HIS A 402 11.34 11.60 14.75
CA HIS A 402 12.65 12.19 14.44
C HIS A 402 13.12 11.69 13.08
N LEU A 403 13.39 12.60 12.16
CA LEU A 403 13.94 12.28 10.83
C LEU A 403 15.47 12.22 10.89
N ASP A 404 16.11 11.34 10.12
CA ASP A 404 17.55 11.14 10.23
C ASP A 404 18.33 12.26 9.52
N THR A 405 19.11 13.02 10.28
CA THR A 405 19.92 14.12 9.75
C THR A 405 21.39 13.74 9.57
N THR A 406 22.26 14.72 9.29
CA THR A 406 23.68 14.48 9.03
C THR A 406 24.36 13.73 10.17
N GLY A 407 24.89 12.54 9.86
CA GLY A 407 25.52 11.64 10.84
C GLY A 407 24.58 10.53 11.35
N GLU A 408 23.31 10.55 10.94
CA GLU A 408 22.29 9.54 11.17
C GLU A 408 21.98 8.80 9.86
N SER A 409 21.42 7.60 9.95
CA SER A 409 21.13 6.77 8.77
C SER A 409 20.07 5.71 9.09
N PRO A 410 19.23 5.32 8.11
CA PRO A 410 19.24 5.76 6.71
C PRO A 410 18.43 7.06 6.49
N ASN A 411 18.90 7.95 5.62
CA ASN A 411 18.26 9.26 5.36
C ASN A 411 18.26 9.66 3.88
N SER A 412 18.32 8.65 3.01
CA SER A 412 18.24 8.77 1.56
C SER A 412 17.89 7.39 1.02
N VAL A 413 16.60 7.05 1.08
CA VAL A 413 16.07 5.74 0.71
C VAL A 413 15.23 5.86 -0.57
N SER A 414 15.38 4.89 -1.47
CA SER A 414 14.58 4.79 -2.69
C SER A 414 14.07 3.37 -2.83
N ASP A 415 12.77 3.18 -2.67
CA ASP A 415 12.10 1.88 -2.79
C ASP A 415 10.56 2.07 -2.76
N THR A 416 9.82 1.00 -3.05
CA THR A 416 8.40 0.91 -2.73
C THR A 416 8.20 0.18 -1.41
N PHE A 417 7.69 0.89 -0.40
CA PHE A 417 7.52 0.37 0.95
C PHE A 417 6.13 -0.18 1.19
N THR A 418 6.05 -1.48 1.49
CA THR A 418 4.78 -2.23 1.63
C THR A 418 4.56 -2.85 3.00
N ILE A 419 5.47 -2.60 3.96
CA ILE A 419 5.35 -3.14 5.32
C ILE A 419 4.35 -2.30 6.11
N ILE A 420 3.09 -2.76 6.14
CA ILE A 420 1.97 -2.11 6.82
C ILE A 420 1.58 -2.92 8.06
N PRO A 421 1.85 -2.44 9.30
CA PRO A 421 1.56 -3.20 10.52
C PRO A 421 0.06 -3.39 10.81
N ASP A 422 -0.77 -2.43 10.40
CA ASP A 422 -2.23 -2.48 10.53
C ASP A 422 -2.90 -2.05 9.22
N THR A 423 -3.37 -3.03 8.44
CA THR A 423 -4.05 -2.78 7.17
C THR A 423 -5.43 -2.13 7.33
N ASN A 424 -5.95 -2.00 8.55
CA ASN A 424 -7.18 -1.27 8.85
C ASN A 424 -6.91 0.15 9.37
N ASN A 425 -5.64 0.57 9.45
CA ASN A 425 -5.31 1.94 9.84
C ASN A 425 -6.00 2.92 8.88
N PRO A 426 -6.72 3.97 9.35
CA PRO A 426 -7.43 4.90 8.47
C PRO A 426 -6.58 5.72 7.49
N ILE A 427 -5.25 5.71 7.61
CA ILE A 427 -4.32 6.29 6.63
C ILE A 427 -4.08 5.30 5.46
N ILE A 428 -4.24 4.00 5.70
CA ILE A 428 -4.14 2.93 4.70
C ILE A 428 -5.51 2.62 4.10
N LYS A 429 -6.45 2.40 5.02
CA LYS A 429 -7.86 1.99 4.97
C LYS A 429 -8.92 3.08 5.07
N ASN A 430 -9.33 3.83 4.04
CA ASN A 430 -10.42 4.80 4.23
C ASN A 430 -11.28 4.98 3.00
N ASP A 431 -12.12 6.01 3.06
CA ASP A 431 -12.95 6.42 1.96
C ASP A 431 -12.13 6.59 0.66
N PHE A 432 -10.81 6.97 0.68
CA PHE A 432 -10.01 7.32 -0.53
C PHE A 432 -9.46 6.08 -1.23
N GLY A 433 -9.70 4.92 -0.64
CA GLY A 433 -9.29 3.63 -1.15
C GLY A 433 -8.47 2.87 -0.11
N VAL A 434 -7.80 1.84 -0.61
CA VAL A 434 -6.92 0.98 0.16
C VAL A 434 -5.53 1.10 -0.42
N ALA A 435 -4.59 1.64 0.34
CA ALA A 435 -3.18 1.68 -0.04
C ALA A 435 -2.47 0.37 0.30
N ARG A 436 -1.57 -0.09 -0.58
CA ARG A 436 -0.71 -1.25 -0.38
C ARG A 436 0.71 -0.87 0.04
N GLY A 437 1.05 0.42 -0.03
CA GLY A 437 2.39 0.94 0.22
C GLY A 437 2.57 2.35 -0.30
N ILE A 438 3.82 2.82 -0.30
CA ILE A 438 4.22 4.13 -0.82
C ILE A 438 5.60 4.04 -1.48
N SER A 439 5.84 4.76 -2.58
CA SER A 439 7.13 4.83 -3.28
C SER A 439 7.91 6.08 -2.92
N PHE A 440 9.20 5.92 -2.58
CA PHE A 440 10.11 7.04 -2.27
C PHE A 440 11.25 7.11 -3.29
N HIS A 441 11.70 8.34 -3.58
CA HIS A 441 12.85 8.66 -4.41
C HIS A 441 13.82 9.58 -3.66
N LEU A 442 14.72 8.96 -2.90
CA LEU A 442 15.65 9.65 -2.01
C LEU A 442 14.90 10.31 -0.84
N GLY A 443 13.98 9.61 -0.22
CA GLY A 443 13.32 10.05 1.00
C GLY A 443 14.13 9.78 2.28
N ASP A 444 13.60 10.25 3.40
CA ASP A 444 14.10 9.99 4.74
C ASP A 444 13.17 9.03 5.51
N VAL A 445 13.61 8.50 6.65
CA VAL A 445 12.80 7.67 7.53
C VAL A 445 12.72 8.28 8.93
N ALA A 446 11.58 8.10 9.58
CA ALA A 446 11.35 8.56 10.93
C ALA A 446 11.68 7.46 11.96
N ARG A 447 12.45 7.84 12.98
CA ARG A 447 12.54 7.13 14.26
C ARG A 447 11.33 7.48 15.11
N ILE A 448 10.64 6.47 15.61
CA ILE A 448 9.52 6.64 16.52
C ILE A 448 10.05 6.72 17.96
N GLU A 449 9.84 7.85 18.62
CA GLU A 449 10.34 8.12 19.96
C GLU A 449 9.19 8.14 20.97
N ASN A 450 8.68 6.95 21.32
CA ASN A 450 7.54 6.79 22.21
C ASN A 450 7.75 7.37 23.63
N SER A 451 9.00 7.61 24.04
CA SER A 451 9.31 8.31 25.29
C SER A 451 8.86 9.77 25.29
N TYR A 452 8.78 10.41 24.11
CA TYR A 452 8.30 11.78 23.96
C TYR A 452 6.81 11.83 23.62
N ASN A 453 6.34 10.97 22.72
CA ASN A 453 4.91 10.80 22.45
C ASN A 453 4.52 9.31 22.39
N PRO A 454 3.85 8.76 23.41
CA PRO A 454 3.49 7.35 23.43
C PRO A 454 2.46 6.95 22.37
N SER A 455 1.80 7.91 21.71
CA SER A 455 0.89 7.64 20.59
C SER A 455 1.56 7.62 19.22
N ALA A 456 2.83 8.02 19.12
CA ALA A 456 3.57 7.98 17.86
C ALA A 456 3.77 6.53 17.41
N THR A 457 3.54 6.28 16.12
CA THR A 457 3.63 4.94 15.54
C THR A 457 3.95 5.01 14.05
N GLY A 458 4.56 3.95 13.53
CA GLY A 458 4.78 3.76 12.10
C GLY A 458 3.53 3.17 11.43
N VAL A 459 3.07 3.81 10.36
CA VAL A 459 1.94 3.39 9.52
C VAL A 459 2.45 2.53 8.37
N ILE A 460 3.54 2.94 7.73
CA ILE A 460 4.30 2.17 6.74
C ILE A 460 5.76 2.15 7.18
N LEU A 461 6.35 0.97 7.30
CA LEU A 461 7.67 0.77 7.91
C LEU A 461 8.80 0.67 6.88
N TYR A 462 9.96 1.17 7.29
CA TYR A 462 11.27 0.80 6.75
C TYR A 462 11.91 -0.23 7.70
N GLY A 463 12.06 -1.46 7.24
CA GLY A 463 12.50 -2.57 8.09
C GLY A 463 11.53 -2.80 9.26
N THR A 464 12.05 -2.96 10.48
CA THR A 464 11.22 -3.30 11.66
C THR A 464 10.99 -2.14 12.63
N ASN A 465 11.80 -1.09 12.59
CA ASN A 465 11.87 -0.09 13.68
C ASN A 465 11.78 1.37 13.20
N LEU A 466 11.78 1.60 11.88
CA LEU A 466 11.73 2.93 11.27
C LEU A 466 10.47 3.04 10.43
N ALA A 467 10.00 4.26 10.22
CA ALA A 467 8.75 4.53 9.52
C ALA A 467 9.01 5.47 8.34
N VAL A 468 8.48 5.12 7.16
CA VAL A 468 8.44 6.04 6.01
C VAL A 468 7.17 6.88 6.04
N VAL A 469 6.10 6.32 6.62
CA VAL A 469 4.89 7.04 7.02
C VAL A 469 4.67 6.82 8.51
N ALA A 470 4.62 7.90 9.28
CA ALA A 470 4.38 7.87 10.71
C ALA A 470 3.16 8.71 11.07
N SER A 471 2.53 8.39 12.20
CA SER A 471 1.42 9.18 12.71
C SER A 471 1.44 9.24 14.23
N CYS A 472 0.78 10.26 14.79
CA CYS A 472 0.53 10.35 16.22
C CYS A 472 -0.73 11.15 16.53
N THR A 473 -1.12 11.14 17.81
CA THR A 473 -2.07 12.10 18.37
C THR A 473 -1.35 13.08 19.28
N PHE A 474 -1.83 14.31 19.35
CA PHE A 474 -1.28 15.31 20.25
C PHE A 474 -2.35 16.27 20.74
N GLY A 475 -2.60 16.27 22.05
CA GLY A 475 -3.80 16.91 22.60
C GLY A 475 -5.06 16.28 21.99
N ASN A 476 -5.89 17.11 21.37
CA ASN A 476 -7.08 16.66 20.65
C ASN A 476 -6.84 16.45 19.14
N GLY A 477 -5.67 16.81 18.62
CA GLY A 477 -5.36 16.73 17.19
C GLY A 477 -4.56 15.51 16.81
N ARG A 478 -4.18 15.50 15.53
CA ARG A 478 -3.52 14.38 14.86
C ARG A 478 -2.38 14.90 14.01
N VAL A 479 -1.35 14.08 13.84
CA VAL A 479 -0.20 14.40 13.00
C VAL A 479 0.13 13.21 12.11
N VAL A 480 0.44 13.49 10.85
CA VAL A 480 1.06 12.54 9.91
C VAL A 480 2.38 13.11 9.46
N LEU A 481 3.39 12.25 9.37
CA LEU A 481 4.69 12.55 8.77
C LEU A 481 4.94 11.56 7.63
N ILE A 482 5.29 12.07 6.46
CA ILE A 482 5.82 11.30 5.32
C ILE A 482 7.24 11.79 5.06
N GLY A 483 8.19 10.87 4.96
CA GLY A 483 9.63 11.17 4.86
C GLY A 483 10.11 11.62 3.48
N ASP A 484 9.23 11.73 2.49
CA ASP A 484 9.57 12.06 1.10
C ASP A 484 8.48 12.93 0.47
N SER A 485 8.88 13.89 -0.35
CA SER A 485 8.04 14.82 -1.09
C SER A 485 7.80 14.36 -2.52
N SER A 486 8.65 13.49 -3.07
CA SER A 486 8.42 12.87 -4.38
C SER A 486 7.07 12.17 -4.55
N PRO A 487 6.48 11.46 -3.55
CA PRO A 487 5.19 10.81 -3.74
C PRO A 487 4.01 11.79 -3.81
N CYS A 488 4.21 13.09 -3.49
CA CYS A 488 3.19 14.12 -3.71
C CYS A 488 3.36 14.94 -4.98
N ASP A 489 4.49 14.80 -5.68
CA ASP A 489 4.73 15.46 -6.97
C ASP A 489 3.79 14.88 -8.03
N ASP A 490 3.02 15.74 -8.70
CA ASP A 490 2.11 15.32 -9.78
C ASP A 490 2.74 15.44 -11.19
N GLY A 491 4.03 15.79 -11.25
CA GLY A 491 4.78 15.97 -12.49
C GLY A 491 4.37 17.23 -13.27
N THR A 492 3.45 18.02 -12.74
CA THR A 492 3.06 19.33 -13.27
C THR A 492 3.70 20.43 -12.44
N GLY A 493 3.58 21.68 -12.87
CA GLY A 493 4.09 22.80 -12.09
C GLY A 493 4.68 23.89 -12.96
N SER A 494 5.49 24.71 -12.31
CA SER A 494 5.89 26.02 -12.81
C SER A 494 6.83 25.91 -14.00
N PRO A 495 6.68 26.79 -15.01
CA PRO A 495 7.54 26.76 -16.19
C PRO A 495 9.03 26.87 -15.81
N GLY A 496 9.80 25.84 -16.16
CA GLY A 496 11.24 25.76 -15.90
C GLY A 496 11.65 24.72 -14.87
N ASN A 497 10.70 24.19 -14.09
CA ASN A 497 10.96 23.07 -13.19
C ASN A 497 10.97 21.74 -13.95
N THR A 498 11.80 20.80 -13.50
CA THR A 498 11.82 19.41 -13.96
C THR A 498 11.25 18.53 -12.87
N LEU A 499 9.97 18.24 -12.97
CA LEU A 499 9.18 17.53 -11.95
C LEU A 499 8.82 16.12 -12.44
N TYR A 500 8.41 15.26 -11.51
CA TYR A 500 8.15 13.85 -11.78
C TYR A 500 6.82 13.43 -11.16
N ASP A 501 6.00 12.67 -11.89
CA ASP A 501 4.73 12.17 -11.35
C ASP A 501 4.96 11.01 -10.38
N GLY A 502 5.13 11.33 -9.11
CA GLY A 502 5.11 10.37 -8.00
C GLY A 502 3.69 10.11 -7.49
N TRP A 503 2.77 11.08 -7.62
CA TRP A 503 1.37 10.98 -7.21
C TRP A 503 0.70 9.70 -7.74
N ASN A 504 1.00 9.34 -8.99
CA ASN A 504 0.44 8.15 -9.65
C ASN A 504 1.42 6.96 -9.77
N GLU A 505 2.57 6.96 -9.10
CA GLU A 505 3.57 5.89 -9.26
C GLU A 505 3.16 4.57 -8.57
N TYR A 506 2.53 4.67 -7.39
CA TYR A 506 1.99 3.53 -6.66
C TYR A 506 0.64 3.91 -6.01
N ASP A 507 0.37 3.44 -4.78
CA ASP A 507 -0.80 3.86 -3.99
C ASP A 507 -0.53 5.20 -3.24
N ASP A 508 0.43 6.00 -3.70
CA ASP A 508 0.95 7.22 -3.05
C ASP A 508 -0.17 8.25 -2.84
N ARG A 509 -0.86 8.60 -3.92
CA ARG A 509 -2.13 9.36 -3.92
C ARG A 509 -3.10 8.90 -2.83
N ILE A 510 -3.30 7.58 -2.67
CA ILE A 510 -4.27 7.04 -1.71
C ILE A 510 -3.80 7.29 -0.27
N VAL A 511 -2.51 7.08 0.01
CA VAL A 511 -1.91 7.36 1.33
C VAL A 511 -2.08 8.83 1.71
N PHE A 512 -1.78 9.74 0.79
CA PHE A 512 -1.90 11.19 1.02
C PHE A 512 -3.35 11.61 1.28
N LEU A 513 -4.30 11.18 0.44
CA LEU A 513 -5.71 11.56 0.60
C LEU A 513 -6.35 10.94 1.85
N ASN A 514 -6.06 9.67 2.15
CA ASN A 514 -6.52 9.02 3.39
C ASN A 514 -5.93 9.71 4.64
N ALA A 515 -4.66 10.12 4.60
CA ALA A 515 -4.03 10.89 5.65
C ALA A 515 -4.70 12.25 5.84
N SER A 516 -4.97 13.01 4.76
CA SER A 516 -5.71 14.28 4.82
C SER A 516 -7.09 14.11 5.48
N LEU A 517 -7.82 13.05 5.13
CA LEU A 517 -9.13 12.75 5.73
C LEU A 517 -9.04 12.37 7.20
N TRP A 518 -8.05 11.55 7.56
CA TRP A 518 -7.84 11.16 8.95
C TRP A 518 -7.46 12.36 9.82
N LEU A 519 -6.65 13.28 9.29
CA LEU A 519 -6.30 14.54 9.94
C LEU A 519 -7.52 15.45 10.13
N ALA A 520 -8.32 15.64 9.08
CA ALA A 520 -9.52 16.51 9.11
C ALA A 520 -10.60 15.99 10.09
N ARG A 521 -10.71 14.67 10.25
CA ARG A 521 -11.58 14.02 11.26
C ARG A 521 -11.06 14.12 12.70
N GLY A 522 -9.90 14.74 12.93
CA GLY A 522 -9.32 14.96 14.25
C GLY A 522 -10.13 15.93 15.13
N GLY A 523 -10.87 16.87 14.53
CA GLY A 523 -11.49 18.00 15.25
C GLY A 523 -13.01 18.15 15.12
N THR A 524 -13.71 17.38 14.30
CA THR A 524 -15.18 17.51 14.09
C THR A 524 -15.97 16.72 15.13
N GLY A 525 -15.87 17.17 16.38
CA GLY A 525 -16.81 16.84 17.44
C GLY A 525 -17.22 18.12 18.14
N VAL A 526 -18.45 18.58 17.89
CA VAL A 526 -19.16 19.43 18.85
C VAL A 526 -19.20 18.65 20.16
N TYR A 527 -18.26 18.94 21.06
CA TYR A 527 -18.36 18.57 22.45
C TYR A 527 -19.44 19.44 23.07
N ILE A 528 -20.69 18.98 23.01
CA ILE A 528 -21.60 19.21 24.13
C ILE A 528 -20.88 18.68 25.37
N ASN A 529 -20.55 19.59 26.28
CA ASN A 529 -19.91 19.29 27.56
C ASN A 529 -20.56 18.08 28.26
N GLN A 530 -19.84 16.96 28.24
CA GLN A 530 -19.81 15.81 29.15
C GLN A 530 -18.82 14.84 28.48
N ASP A 531 -17.62 14.58 28.98
CA ASP A 531 -17.40 14.01 30.29
C ASP A 531 -15.95 14.08 30.77
N LYS A 532 -15.86 14.06 32.10
CA LYS A 532 -14.64 13.82 32.87
C LYS A 532 -14.19 12.36 32.66
N LYS A 533 -12.93 12.17 32.23
CA LYS A 533 -12.07 10.99 32.47
C LYS A 533 -12.78 9.62 32.45
N GLU A 534 -12.91 8.99 31.29
CA GLU A 534 -13.18 7.55 31.24
C GLU A 534 -11.97 6.77 31.82
N LYS A 535 -12.23 5.93 32.83
CA LYS A 535 -11.25 5.03 33.43
C LYS A 535 -11.53 3.60 32.95
N THR A 536 -10.70 3.11 32.04
CA THR A 536 -10.73 1.71 31.56
C THR A 536 -10.21 0.75 32.63
N CYS A 537 -10.86 -0.41 32.77
CA CYS A 537 -10.45 -1.47 33.71
C CYS A 537 -10.31 -2.82 32.99
N PHE A 538 -9.19 -3.52 33.23
CA PHE A 538 -8.93 -4.86 32.69
C PHE A 538 -9.28 -5.93 33.72
N ILE A 539 -10.04 -6.93 33.30
CA ILE A 539 -10.54 -8.02 34.16
C ILE A 539 -10.03 -9.34 33.60
N THR A 540 -9.12 -9.98 34.33
CA THR A 540 -8.44 -11.23 33.94
C THR A 540 -9.22 -12.49 34.33
N SER A 541 -10.46 -12.32 34.80
CA SER A 541 -11.38 -13.41 35.12
C SER A 541 -12.77 -13.06 34.59
N ARG A 542 -13.63 -14.05 34.36
CA ARG A 542 -15.03 -13.81 33.95
C ARG A 542 -15.93 -13.25 35.07
N ALA A 543 -15.33 -12.65 36.10
CA ALA A 543 -16.00 -12.05 37.25
C ALA A 543 -15.46 -10.65 37.53
N PHE A 544 -16.36 -9.69 37.72
CA PHE A 544 -16.06 -8.36 38.23
C PHE A 544 -16.65 -8.20 39.62
N THR A 545 -15.83 -7.92 40.63
CA THR A 545 -16.28 -7.72 42.01
C THR A 545 -16.20 -6.25 42.39
N PHE A 546 -17.27 -5.70 42.94
CA PHE A 546 -17.29 -4.32 43.44
C PHE A 546 -16.46 -4.21 44.73
N ASP A 547 -15.43 -3.35 44.70
CA ASP A 547 -14.52 -3.14 45.83
C ASP A 547 -15.09 -2.21 46.91
N ASN A 548 -16.17 -1.49 46.58
CA ASN A 548 -16.89 -0.54 47.41
C ASN A 548 -18.41 -0.60 47.16
N SER A 549 -19.21 -0.22 48.15
CA SER A 549 -20.66 -0.07 47.96
C SER A 549 -20.97 1.21 47.20
N ILE A 550 -21.93 1.16 46.27
CA ILE A 550 -22.35 2.29 45.44
C ILE A 550 -23.86 2.48 45.59
N ASN A 551 -24.27 3.68 45.97
CA ASN A 551 -25.67 4.08 46.04
C ASN A 551 -26.11 4.72 44.72
N GLY A 552 -27.16 4.16 44.12
CA GLY A 552 -27.74 4.59 42.85
C GLY A 552 -27.58 3.54 41.73
N VAL A 553 -28.18 3.79 40.57
CA VAL A 553 -28.34 2.77 39.52
C VAL A 553 -26.99 2.40 38.92
N VAL A 554 -26.67 1.10 39.01
CA VAL A 554 -25.50 0.48 38.40
C VAL A 554 -25.98 -0.53 37.37
N ALA A 555 -25.56 -0.35 36.13
CA ALA A 555 -25.89 -1.25 35.02
C ALA A 555 -24.63 -1.65 34.25
N VAL A 556 -24.59 -2.87 33.72
CA VAL A 556 -23.55 -3.34 32.81
C VAL A 556 -24.18 -3.76 31.50
N TYR A 557 -23.60 -3.29 30.40
CA TYR A 557 -24.02 -3.56 29.03
C TYR A 557 -22.96 -4.38 28.30
N ASP A 558 -23.37 -5.28 27.42
CA ASP A 558 -22.48 -5.91 26.44
C ASP A 558 -22.21 -4.99 25.23
N ALA A 559 -21.33 -5.41 24.33
CA ALA A 559 -20.93 -4.65 23.15
C ALA A 559 -22.09 -4.36 22.16
N THR A 560 -23.22 -5.06 22.28
CA THR A 560 -24.43 -4.82 21.47
C THR A 560 -25.41 -3.85 22.14
N GLY A 561 -25.07 -3.35 23.34
CA GLY A 561 -25.91 -2.45 24.13
C GLY A 561 -26.97 -3.17 24.97
N ARG A 562 -26.89 -4.49 25.12
CA ARG A 562 -27.82 -5.26 25.95
C ARG A 562 -27.39 -5.23 27.41
N ILE A 563 -28.33 -4.99 28.32
CA ILE A 563 -28.11 -5.03 29.77
C ILE A 563 -27.89 -6.49 30.22
N ILE A 564 -26.77 -6.74 30.91
CA ILE A 564 -26.41 -8.04 31.49
C ILE A 564 -26.42 -8.03 33.03
N PHE A 565 -26.41 -6.84 33.63
CA PHE A 565 -26.52 -6.64 35.08
C PHE A 565 -27.14 -5.28 35.34
N GLU A 566 -28.09 -5.19 36.26
CA GLU A 566 -28.64 -3.90 36.71
C GLU A 566 -29.11 -4.00 38.17
N LYS A 567 -28.74 -3.03 38.99
CA LYS A 567 -29.27 -2.85 40.35
C LYS A 567 -29.44 -1.36 40.65
N SER A 568 -30.42 -1.04 41.51
CA SER A 568 -30.62 0.31 42.06
C SER A 568 -29.56 0.74 43.09
N SER A 569 -28.73 -0.20 43.54
CA SER A 569 -27.54 -0.01 44.39
C SER A 569 -26.73 -1.31 44.43
N VAL A 570 -25.41 -1.23 44.57
CA VAL A 570 -24.53 -2.42 44.76
C VAL A 570 -23.78 -2.33 46.09
N SER A 571 -23.55 -3.47 46.72
CA SER A 571 -22.73 -3.56 47.94
C SER A 571 -21.30 -3.98 47.61
N LYS A 572 -20.34 -3.59 48.45
CA LYS A 572 -18.98 -4.14 48.41
C LYS A 572 -19.03 -5.66 48.44
N GLY A 573 -18.41 -6.31 47.47
CA GLY A 573 -18.41 -7.77 47.29
C GLY A 573 -19.48 -8.30 46.34
N ASP A 574 -20.38 -7.46 45.82
CA ASP A 574 -21.28 -7.88 44.74
C ASP A 574 -20.46 -8.25 43.48
N ILE A 575 -20.90 -9.27 42.75
CA ILE A 575 -20.18 -9.82 41.59
C ILE A 575 -21.06 -9.75 40.33
N VAL A 576 -20.46 -9.32 39.22
CA VAL A 576 -20.99 -9.45 37.86
C VAL A 576 -20.25 -10.57 37.14
N TRP A 577 -20.99 -11.51 36.56
CA TRP A 577 -20.43 -12.62 35.79
C TRP A 577 -20.61 -12.38 34.29
N PHE A 578 -19.56 -12.62 33.51
CA PHE A 578 -19.58 -12.45 32.05
C PHE A 578 -19.64 -13.80 31.34
N SER A 579 -20.53 -13.92 30.36
CA SER A 579 -20.71 -15.17 29.59
C SER A 579 -19.57 -15.44 28.60
N CYS A 580 -18.88 -14.39 28.15
CA CYS A 580 -17.76 -14.46 27.21
C CYS A 580 -16.74 -13.34 27.45
N SER A 581 -15.53 -13.53 26.93
CA SER A 581 -14.53 -12.48 26.83
C SER A 581 -15.01 -11.39 25.86
N GLY A 582 -14.66 -10.12 26.11
CA GLY A 582 -15.12 -9.01 25.30
C GLY A 582 -15.14 -7.67 26.02
N ILE A 583 -15.71 -6.67 25.34
CA ILE A 583 -15.86 -5.31 25.88
C ILE A 583 -17.25 -5.17 26.49
N TYR A 584 -17.29 -4.65 27.71
CA TYR A 584 -18.52 -4.34 28.43
C TYR A 584 -18.49 -2.89 28.92
N LEU A 585 -19.66 -2.29 29.09
CA LEU A 585 -19.79 -0.92 29.60
C LEU A 585 -20.47 -0.95 30.96
N LEU A 586 -19.78 -0.47 31.99
CA LEU A 586 -20.31 -0.28 33.33
C LEU A 586 -20.81 1.16 33.49
N ARG A 587 -22.10 1.33 33.72
CA ARG A 587 -22.73 2.61 34.01
C ARG A 587 -23.03 2.73 35.50
N ILE A 588 -22.60 3.81 36.13
CA ILE A 588 -22.87 4.13 37.53
C ILE A 588 -23.41 5.56 37.60
N ASN A 589 -24.68 5.73 37.99
CA ASN A 589 -25.28 7.06 38.19
C ASN A 589 -25.11 8.03 37.00
N GLY A 590 -25.11 7.51 35.79
CA GLY A 590 -24.92 8.29 34.56
C GLY A 590 -23.50 8.24 34.00
N GLU A 591 -22.47 8.01 34.83
CA GLU A 591 -21.09 7.86 34.37
C GLU A 591 -20.86 6.49 33.72
N VAL A 592 -20.13 6.44 32.61
CA VAL A 592 -19.78 5.20 31.90
C VAL A 592 -18.31 4.85 32.09
N ARG A 593 -18.02 3.56 32.25
CA ARG A 593 -16.67 3.00 32.35
C ARG A 593 -16.55 1.79 31.43
N ARG A 594 -15.41 1.67 30.75
CA ARG A 594 -15.10 0.52 29.89
C ARG A 594 -14.45 -0.61 30.70
N LEU A 595 -15.02 -1.81 30.59
CA LEU A 595 -14.48 -3.05 31.13
C LEU A 595 -14.00 -3.94 29.99
N ILE A 596 -12.73 -4.36 30.03
CA ILE A 596 -12.16 -5.33 29.08
C ILE A 596 -11.98 -6.65 29.81
N VAL A 597 -12.77 -7.66 29.44
CA VAL A 597 -12.81 -8.98 30.08
C VAL A 597 -12.08 -9.98 29.18
N PHE A 598 -11.02 -10.59 29.70
CA PHE A 598 -10.24 -11.62 29.01
C PHE A 598 -10.75 -13.04 29.30
#